data_AF-A0A1I4WJY5-F1
#
_entry.id   AF-A0A1I4WJY5-F1
#
_cell.length_a   1.000
_cell.length_b   1.000
_cell.length_c   1.000
_cell.angle_alpha   90.00
_cell.angle_beta   90.00
_cell.angle_gamma   90.00
#
_symmetry.space_group_name_H-M   'P 1'
#
loop_
_entity.id
_entity.type
_entity.pdbx_description
1 polymer ?
#
loop_
_entity_poly.entity_id
_entity_poly.type
_entity_poly.pdbx_seq_one_letter_code
_entity_poly.pdbx_strand_id
1 'polypeptide(L)'
;MKKIDNFIKILMVLSVFIFCYACDSNDDGASTPTPTKVTAESLNGYYVPYQDETEDGNQRYRVIYFVKEEGTMKAYFDGQGIRRVASLKVTDNKFIFDLNSDGSTLLNFSFSSDNTGKISLTSLTRTGSSNTEIIHYEMFSSSQTPSWGGFTFERTAGVSNFFKYYSFSGNRSLFANSTVASTEPDQGCYELGNSIGFKSNNDILMGIFVPSWKGDANVKMLLANKNISTVAIYKYYN
;
A
#
# COMPACT_ATOMS: atom_id res chain seq x y z
N MET A 1 2.92 -21.77 -57.93
CA MET A 1 1.67 -21.53 -57.17
C MET A 1 1.85 -20.86 -55.79
N LYS A 2 3.04 -20.86 -55.15
CA LYS A 2 3.26 -20.20 -53.84
C LYS A 2 3.22 -18.65 -53.80
N LYS A 3 3.16 -17.96 -54.94
CA LYS A 3 3.20 -16.48 -54.97
C LYS A 3 1.83 -15.82 -54.82
N ILE A 4 0.73 -16.54 -55.09
CA ILE A 4 -0.64 -15.98 -55.01
C ILE A 4 -1.14 -15.97 -53.56
N ASP A 5 -0.77 -16.96 -52.76
CA ASP A 5 -1.19 -17.07 -51.35
C ASP A 5 -0.62 -15.94 -50.46
N ASN A 6 0.55 -15.39 -50.80
CA ASN A 6 1.14 -14.27 -50.05
C ASN A 6 0.46 -12.93 -50.39
N PHE A 7 -0.12 -12.78 -51.58
CA PHE A 7 -0.80 -11.55 -51.98
C PHE A 7 -2.16 -11.40 -51.27
N ILE A 8 -2.88 -12.51 -51.06
CA ILE A 8 -4.16 -12.53 -50.33
C ILE A 8 -3.96 -12.24 -48.84
N LYS A 9 -2.88 -12.72 -48.22
CA LYS A 9 -2.57 -12.44 -46.81
C LYS A 9 -2.22 -10.97 -46.55
N ILE A 10 -1.52 -10.31 -47.48
CA ILE A 10 -1.21 -8.87 -47.36
C ILE A 10 -2.48 -8.02 -47.56
N LEU A 11 -3.41 -8.44 -48.42
CA LEU A 11 -4.68 -7.74 -48.63
C LEU A 11 -5.64 -7.84 -47.42
N MET A 12 -5.60 -8.95 -46.67
CA MET A 12 -6.35 -9.11 -45.42
C MET A 12 -5.78 -8.31 -44.24
N VAL A 13 -4.46 -8.08 -44.19
CA VAL A 13 -3.85 -7.24 -43.13
C VAL A 13 -4.08 -5.75 -43.40
N LEU A 14 -4.21 -5.34 -44.68
CA LEU A 14 -4.48 -3.95 -45.06
C LEU A 14 -5.94 -3.52 -44.83
N SER A 15 -6.89 -4.47 -44.79
CA SER A 15 -8.32 -4.19 -44.56
C SER A 15 -8.70 -3.99 -43.08
N VAL A 16 -7.82 -4.33 -42.14
CA VAL A 16 -8.00 -4.04 -40.71
C VAL A 16 -7.53 -2.62 -40.35
N PHE A 17 -6.71 -1.98 -41.18
CA PHE A 17 -6.20 -0.62 -40.92
C PHE A 17 -7.09 0.52 -41.40
N ILE A 18 -8.21 0.24 -42.09
CA ILE A 18 -9.08 1.29 -42.67
C ILE A 18 -10.31 1.61 -41.80
N PHE A 19 -10.57 0.84 -40.74
CA PHE A 19 -11.76 1.03 -39.88
C PHE A 19 -11.58 1.97 -38.67
N CYS A 20 -10.45 2.69 -38.54
CA CYS A 20 -10.23 3.62 -37.42
C CYS A 20 -10.30 5.11 -37.81
N TYR A 21 -10.76 5.47 -39.01
CA TYR A 21 -10.76 6.86 -39.50
C TYR A 21 -12.16 7.42 -39.79
N ALA A 22 -13.13 7.10 -38.92
CA ALA A 22 -14.45 7.74 -38.94
C ALA A 22 -15.10 7.73 -37.55
N CYS A 23 -14.53 8.49 -36.62
CA CYS A 23 -15.30 9.18 -35.60
C CYS A 23 -15.00 10.67 -35.76
N ASP A 24 -15.75 11.29 -36.66
CA ASP A 24 -15.92 12.74 -36.72
C ASP A 24 -16.95 13.08 -35.64
N SER A 25 -16.46 13.28 -34.41
CA SER A 25 -17.27 13.82 -33.33
C SER A 25 -16.91 15.28 -33.18
N ASN A 26 -17.89 16.14 -33.50
CA ASN A 26 -17.90 17.57 -33.27
C ASN A 26 -17.17 17.92 -31.97
N ASP A 27 -16.19 18.79 -32.12
CA ASP A 27 -15.29 19.32 -31.10
C ASP A 27 -16.08 20.30 -30.19
N ASP A 28 -17.06 19.79 -29.46
CA ASP A 28 -17.57 20.45 -28.27
C ASP A 28 -16.45 20.37 -27.23
N GLY A 29 -15.61 21.41 -27.21
CA GLY A 29 -14.39 21.52 -26.39
C GLY A 29 -14.55 20.86 -25.03
N ALA A 30 -14.17 19.59 -24.97
CA ALA A 30 -14.16 18.82 -23.75
C ALA A 30 -13.02 19.41 -22.94
N SER A 31 -13.35 20.36 -22.07
CA SER A 31 -12.41 20.91 -21.11
C SER A 31 -11.79 19.73 -20.38
N THR A 32 -10.52 19.43 -20.67
CA THR A 32 -9.80 18.37 -20.00
C THR A 32 -9.95 18.64 -18.51
N PRO A 33 -10.58 17.74 -17.73
CA PRO A 33 -10.88 18.02 -16.34
C PRO A 33 -9.58 18.41 -15.66
N THR A 34 -9.53 19.66 -15.19
CA THR A 34 -8.33 20.17 -14.52
C THR A 34 -8.11 19.29 -13.29
N PRO A 35 -6.95 18.64 -13.15
CA PRO A 35 -6.69 17.75 -12.03
C PRO A 35 -6.97 18.48 -10.72
N THR A 36 -7.87 17.94 -9.91
CA THR A 36 -8.14 18.51 -8.59
C THR A 36 -6.85 18.48 -7.78
N LYS A 37 -6.47 19.63 -7.21
CA LYS A 37 -5.26 19.78 -6.40
C LYS A 37 -5.39 18.95 -5.12
N VAL A 38 -4.42 18.09 -4.87
CA VAL A 38 -4.25 17.35 -3.62
C VAL A 38 -3.47 18.24 -2.65
N THR A 39 -3.97 18.39 -1.43
CA THR A 39 -3.32 19.15 -0.35
C THR A 39 -2.80 18.19 0.74
N ALA A 40 -1.99 18.71 1.66
CA ALA A 40 -1.56 17.91 2.81
C ALA A 40 -2.76 17.51 3.68
N GLU A 41 -3.72 18.42 3.88
CA GLU A 41 -4.92 18.20 4.68
C GLU A 41 -5.83 17.15 4.07
N SER A 42 -5.95 17.12 2.73
CA SER A 42 -6.81 16.14 2.06
C SER A 42 -6.28 14.70 2.20
N LEU A 43 -4.98 14.53 2.48
CA LEU A 43 -4.37 13.23 2.76
C LEU A 43 -4.62 12.72 4.19
N ASN A 44 -5.13 13.56 5.10
CA ASN A 44 -5.42 13.15 6.47
C ASN A 44 -6.39 11.95 6.47
N GLY A 45 -6.03 10.88 7.20
CA GLY A 45 -6.84 9.66 7.21
C GLY A 45 -6.66 8.76 5.98
N TYR A 46 -5.61 8.97 5.20
CA TYR A 46 -5.13 7.99 4.22
C TYR A 46 -3.83 7.32 4.70
N TYR A 47 -3.59 6.12 4.18
CA TYR A 47 -2.35 5.38 4.38
C TYR A 47 -1.97 4.57 3.13
N VAL A 48 -0.68 4.32 3.00
CA VAL A 48 -0.03 3.65 1.88
C VAL A 48 0.79 2.48 2.42
N PRO A 49 0.21 1.28 2.55
CA PRO A 49 0.99 0.07 2.70
C PRO A 49 1.76 -0.21 1.41
N TYR A 50 3.00 -0.63 1.56
CA TYR A 50 3.80 -1.07 0.43
C TYR A 50 4.72 -2.22 0.84
N GLN A 51 5.10 -3.01 -0.16
CA GLN A 51 6.08 -4.07 -0.04
C GLN A 51 7.36 -3.66 -0.75
N ASP A 52 8.49 -3.86 -0.08
CA ASP A 52 9.79 -3.70 -0.68
C ASP A 52 10.64 -4.95 -0.54
N GLU A 53 11.64 -5.08 -1.41
CA GLU A 53 12.58 -6.18 -1.46
C GLU A 53 14.01 -5.64 -1.48
N THR A 54 14.86 -6.14 -0.60
CA THR A 54 16.28 -5.80 -0.58
C THR A 54 17.04 -6.58 -1.65
N GLU A 55 18.26 -6.15 -1.98
CA GLU A 55 19.18 -6.91 -2.86
C GLU A 55 19.37 -8.38 -2.45
N ASP A 56 19.38 -8.68 -1.15
CA ASP A 56 19.46 -10.06 -0.63
C ASP A 56 18.13 -10.86 -0.77
N GLY A 57 17.11 -10.31 -1.40
CA GLY A 57 15.78 -10.91 -1.55
C GLY A 57 14.89 -10.84 -0.29
N ASN A 58 15.29 -10.09 0.74
CA ASN A 58 14.46 -9.94 1.94
C ASN A 58 13.26 -9.04 1.64
N GLN A 59 12.06 -9.55 1.88
CA GLN A 59 10.81 -8.83 1.68
C GLN A 59 10.34 -8.18 2.98
N ARG A 60 9.81 -6.97 2.88
CA ARG A 60 9.34 -6.21 4.04
C ARG A 60 8.06 -5.46 3.71
N TYR A 61 7.13 -5.46 4.65
CA TYR A 61 6.00 -4.53 4.61
C TYR A 61 6.35 -3.24 5.36
N ARG A 62 5.85 -2.14 4.82
CA ARG A 62 6.02 -0.78 5.32
C ARG A 62 4.70 -0.06 5.16
N VAL A 63 4.49 0.98 5.96
CA VAL A 63 3.33 1.83 5.82
C VAL A 63 3.72 3.29 5.98
N ILE A 64 3.19 4.14 5.11
CA ILE A 64 3.14 5.58 5.34
C ILE A 64 1.71 5.99 5.63
N TYR A 65 1.51 6.85 6.62
CA TYR A 65 0.19 7.37 6.95
C TYR A 65 0.26 8.83 7.35
N PHE A 66 -0.83 9.55 7.14
CA PHE A 66 -0.88 11.00 7.27
C PHE A 66 -1.84 11.39 8.38
N VAL A 67 -1.34 12.17 9.34
CA VAL A 67 -2.06 12.56 10.55
C VAL A 67 -1.89 14.04 10.81
N LYS A 68 -2.95 14.71 11.26
CA LYS A 68 -2.89 16.08 11.77
C LYS A 68 -2.58 16.08 13.27
N GLU A 69 -1.46 16.68 13.65
CA GLU A 69 -1.05 16.83 15.05
C GLU A 69 -0.72 18.30 15.33
N GLU A 70 -1.33 18.86 16.37
CA GLU A 70 -1.07 20.25 16.80
C GLU A 70 -1.24 21.26 15.65
N GLY A 71 -2.23 21.01 14.78
CA GLY A 71 -2.51 21.86 13.63
C GLY A 71 -1.64 21.59 12.39
N THR A 72 -0.58 20.79 12.50
CA THR A 72 0.36 20.48 11.41
C THR A 72 0.14 19.08 10.86
N MET A 73 0.14 18.94 9.53
CA MET A 73 0.12 17.62 8.90
C MET A 73 1.49 16.96 8.98
N LYS A 74 1.52 15.71 9.45
CA LYS A 74 2.71 14.86 9.50
C LYS A 74 2.51 13.61 8.68
N ALA A 75 3.58 13.13 8.07
CA ALA A 75 3.68 11.80 7.51
C ALA A 75 4.48 10.93 8.47
N TYR A 76 3.92 9.80 8.85
CA TYR A 76 4.62 8.76 9.60
C TYR A 76 5.01 7.64 8.67
N PHE A 77 6.23 7.13 8.86
CA PHE A 77 6.75 5.95 8.21
C PHE A 77 7.01 4.90 9.27
N ASP A 78 6.33 3.76 9.16
CA ASP A 78 6.50 2.62 10.07
C ASP A 78 6.93 1.36 9.30
N GLY A 79 7.85 0.63 9.92
CA GLY A 79 8.27 -0.71 9.54
C GLY A 79 8.58 -1.54 10.78
N GLN A 80 8.86 -2.85 10.62
CA GLN A 80 9.39 -3.63 11.73
C GLN A 80 10.73 -3.04 12.21
N GLY A 81 10.80 -2.62 13.46
CA GLY A 81 11.99 -2.05 14.09
C GLY A 81 12.32 -0.59 13.74
N ILE A 82 11.47 0.11 12.98
CA ILE A 82 11.75 1.50 12.56
C ILE A 82 10.49 2.36 12.59
N ARG A 83 10.66 3.60 13.03
CA ARG A 83 9.69 4.69 12.86
C ARG A 83 10.44 5.95 12.45
N ARG A 84 9.86 6.68 11.49
CA ARG A 84 10.29 8.02 11.08
C ARG A 84 9.06 8.91 10.95
N VAL A 85 9.27 10.21 11.10
CA VAL A 85 8.22 11.22 10.98
C VAL A 85 8.78 12.42 10.24
N ALA A 86 7.98 13.02 9.37
CA ALA A 86 8.31 14.23 8.65
C ALA A 86 7.09 15.14 8.54
N SER A 87 7.30 16.45 8.44
CA SER A 87 6.24 17.38 8.08
C SER A 87 5.76 17.09 6.67
N LEU A 88 4.44 17.00 6.48
CA LEU A 88 3.84 16.70 5.18
C LEU A 88 3.73 17.99 4.36
N LYS A 89 4.44 18.04 3.24
CA LYS A 89 4.32 19.11 2.24
C LYS A 89 3.99 18.51 0.88
N VAL A 90 2.83 18.90 0.34
CA VAL A 90 2.38 18.47 -1.00
C VAL A 90 2.56 19.63 -1.98
N THR A 91 3.33 19.39 -3.05
CA THR A 91 3.54 20.34 -4.15
C THR A 91 3.25 19.62 -5.46
N ASP A 92 2.41 20.20 -6.32
CA ASP A 92 2.01 19.62 -7.60
C ASP A 92 1.51 18.16 -7.49
N ASN A 93 0.67 17.91 -6.49
CA ASN A 93 0.15 16.59 -6.13
C ASN A 93 1.24 15.55 -5.83
N LYS A 94 2.43 15.98 -5.44
CA LYS A 94 3.54 15.12 -5.06
C LYS A 94 3.97 15.36 -3.63
N PHE A 95 4.42 14.28 -3.00
CA PHE A 95 5.06 14.30 -1.69
C PHE A 95 6.38 13.53 -1.76
N ILE A 96 7.40 14.03 -1.07
CA ILE A 96 8.70 13.37 -0.95
C ILE A 96 8.95 13.12 0.53
N PHE A 97 9.16 11.85 0.89
CA PHE A 97 9.58 11.45 2.23
C PHE A 97 11.06 11.11 2.20
N ASP A 98 11.87 11.85 2.96
CA ASP A 98 13.28 11.55 3.18
C ASP A 98 13.42 10.59 4.38
N LEU A 99 13.81 9.35 4.12
CA LEU A 99 13.87 8.30 5.15
C LEU A 99 14.95 8.57 6.22
N ASN A 100 16.02 9.27 5.83
CA ASN A 100 17.21 9.47 6.64
C ASN A 100 17.44 10.95 7.01
N SER A 101 16.62 11.87 6.46
CA SER A 101 16.77 13.32 6.63
C SER A 101 18.13 13.86 6.15
N ASP A 102 18.73 13.18 5.17
CA ASP A 102 20.04 13.49 4.60
C ASP A 102 20.02 13.51 3.05
N GLY A 103 18.85 13.34 2.44
CA GLY A 103 18.66 13.26 1.00
C GLY A 103 19.11 11.95 0.35
N SER A 104 19.62 10.98 1.10
CA SER A 104 20.22 9.75 0.57
C SER A 104 19.19 8.74 0.07
N THR A 105 18.01 8.68 0.68
CA THR A 105 16.93 7.78 0.27
C THR A 105 15.58 8.47 0.35
N LEU A 106 14.99 8.70 -0.82
CA LEU A 106 13.74 9.43 -0.97
C LEU A 106 12.64 8.50 -1.47
N LEU A 107 11.48 8.56 -0.82
CA LEU A 107 10.24 7.98 -1.33
C LEU A 107 9.42 9.08 -2.00
N ASN A 108 9.14 8.91 -3.29
CA ASN A 108 8.43 9.88 -4.11
C ASN A 108 7.02 9.39 -4.38
N PHE A 109 6.03 10.13 -3.88
CA PHE A 109 4.61 9.86 -4.04
C PHE A 109 4.02 10.83 -5.07
N SER A 110 3.21 10.31 -5.98
CA SER A 110 2.35 11.12 -6.84
C SER A 110 0.90 10.73 -6.62
N PHE A 111 0.04 11.73 -6.48
CA PHE A 111 -1.38 11.55 -6.20
C PHE A 111 -2.24 12.11 -7.33
N SER A 112 -3.46 11.60 -7.41
CA SER A 112 -4.56 12.22 -8.14
C SER A 112 -5.77 12.35 -7.22
N SER A 113 -6.65 13.30 -7.51
CA SER A 113 -7.98 13.39 -6.91
C SER A 113 -9.00 13.40 -8.02
N ASP A 114 -10.08 12.65 -7.86
CA ASP A 114 -11.23 12.74 -8.75
C ASP A 114 -12.12 13.95 -8.40
N ASN A 115 -13.24 14.06 -9.12
CA ASN A 115 -14.24 15.12 -8.91
C ASN A 115 -15.06 14.96 -7.62
N THR A 116 -14.97 13.81 -6.93
CA THR A 116 -15.60 13.56 -5.62
C THR A 116 -14.68 13.91 -4.45
N GLY A 117 -13.43 14.28 -4.74
CA GLY A 117 -12.39 14.50 -3.73
C GLY A 117 -11.73 13.21 -3.24
N LYS A 118 -12.03 12.07 -3.87
CA LYS A 118 -11.36 10.81 -3.53
C LYS A 118 -9.95 10.84 -4.10
N ILE A 119 -8.98 10.67 -3.21
CA ILE A 119 -7.56 10.65 -3.55
C ILE A 119 -7.13 9.22 -3.89
N SER A 120 -6.30 9.10 -4.91
CA SER A 120 -5.62 7.85 -5.29
C SER A 120 -4.13 8.09 -5.43
N LEU A 121 -3.33 7.06 -5.14
CA LEU A 121 -1.89 7.04 -5.39
C LEU A 121 -1.65 6.57 -6.82
N THR A 122 -1.02 7.42 -7.64
CA THR A 122 -0.71 7.09 -9.03
C THR A 122 0.69 6.50 -9.19
N SER A 123 1.62 6.89 -8.32
CA SER A 123 2.97 6.31 -8.29
C SER A 123 3.59 6.37 -6.90
N LEU A 124 4.34 5.34 -6.55
CA LEU A 124 5.32 5.37 -5.47
C LEU A 124 6.66 4.82 -5.99
N THR A 125 7.70 5.64 -5.94
CA THR A 125 9.06 5.24 -6.34
C THR A 125 10.07 5.55 -5.25
N ARG A 126 11.22 4.88 -5.32
CA ARG A 126 12.38 5.15 -4.46
C ARG A 126 13.53 5.68 -5.31
N THR A 127 14.20 6.72 -4.83
CA THR A 127 15.43 7.25 -5.43
C THR A 127 16.53 7.38 -4.37
N GLY A 128 17.79 7.41 -4.81
CA GLY A 128 18.96 7.55 -3.95
C GLY A 128 19.81 6.28 -3.85
N SER A 129 20.52 6.10 -2.74
CA SER A 129 21.56 5.06 -2.57
C SER A 129 21.04 3.71 -2.05
N SER A 130 19.72 3.50 -2.00
CA SER A 130 19.13 2.26 -1.47
C SER A 130 19.01 1.20 -2.55
N ASN A 131 19.60 0.02 -2.33
CA ASN A 131 19.43 -1.17 -3.18
C ASN A 131 18.14 -1.93 -2.86
N THR A 132 17.06 -1.22 -2.55
CA THR A 132 15.77 -1.84 -2.25
C THR A 132 14.74 -1.36 -3.26
N GLU A 133 14.05 -2.32 -3.88
CA GLU A 133 13.00 -2.08 -4.84
C GLU A 133 11.62 -2.11 -4.18
N ILE A 134 10.73 -1.19 -4.58
CA ILE A 134 9.32 -1.23 -4.19
C ILE A 134 8.59 -2.12 -5.19
N ILE A 135 8.14 -3.28 -4.75
CA ILE A 135 7.56 -4.31 -5.63
C ILE A 135 6.02 -4.29 -5.62
N HIS A 136 5.39 -3.61 -4.66
CA HIS A 136 3.94 -3.41 -4.64
C HIS A 136 3.55 -2.27 -3.69
N TYR A 137 2.48 -1.55 -4.00
CA TYR A 137 1.88 -0.55 -3.11
C TYR A 137 0.40 -0.35 -3.43
N GLU A 138 -0.37 0.02 -2.41
CA GLU A 138 -1.78 0.44 -2.52
C GLU A 138 -2.02 1.63 -1.60
N MET A 139 -3.11 2.37 -1.82
CA MET A 139 -3.52 3.47 -0.94
C MET A 139 -4.96 3.26 -0.51
N PHE A 140 -5.21 3.45 0.78
CA PHE A 140 -6.52 3.24 1.40
C PHE A 140 -6.89 4.41 2.29
N SER A 141 -8.19 4.63 2.46
CA SER A 141 -8.68 5.46 3.57
C SER A 141 -8.65 4.63 4.85
N SER A 142 -8.24 5.22 5.98
CA SER A 142 -8.30 4.58 7.30
C SER A 142 -9.72 4.23 7.72
N SER A 143 -10.74 4.86 7.13
CA SER A 143 -12.14 4.47 7.33
C SER A 143 -12.49 3.09 6.75
N GLN A 144 -11.67 2.58 5.82
CA GLN A 144 -11.84 1.26 5.20
C GLN A 144 -11.04 0.17 5.92
N THR A 145 -10.28 0.55 6.95
CA THR A 145 -9.49 -0.42 7.71
C THR A 145 -10.42 -1.44 8.37
N PRO A 146 -10.20 -2.75 8.17
CA PRO A 146 -10.99 -3.77 8.84
C PRO A 146 -10.91 -3.65 10.37
N SER A 147 -12.01 -3.88 11.08
CA SER A 147 -11.98 -3.91 12.55
C SER A 147 -11.14 -5.08 13.03
N TRP A 148 -10.18 -4.85 13.93
CA TRP A 148 -9.26 -5.90 14.36
C TRP A 148 -9.21 -6.13 15.87
N GLY A 149 -9.68 -5.17 16.67
CA GLY A 149 -9.82 -5.36 18.12
C GLY A 149 -10.80 -6.48 18.43
N GLY A 150 -10.38 -7.46 19.22
CA GLY A 150 -11.19 -8.64 19.58
C GLY A 150 -11.23 -9.73 18.50
N PHE A 151 -10.52 -9.59 17.39
CA PHE A 151 -10.52 -10.56 16.31
C PHE A 151 -9.26 -11.43 16.30
N THR A 152 -9.43 -12.63 15.74
CA THR A 152 -8.33 -13.55 15.42
C THR A 152 -8.13 -13.60 13.91
N PHE A 153 -6.87 -13.72 13.51
CA PHE A 153 -6.45 -13.77 12.13
C PHE A 153 -5.63 -15.04 11.88
N GLU A 154 -5.92 -15.76 10.80
CA GLU A 154 -5.22 -16.99 10.39
C GLU A 154 -4.30 -16.71 9.18
N ARG A 155 -3.07 -17.23 9.25
CA ARG A 155 -2.08 -17.12 8.17
C ARG A 155 -2.56 -17.87 6.93
N THR A 156 -2.59 -17.19 5.81
CA THR A 156 -2.90 -17.77 4.49
C THR A 156 -1.69 -17.85 3.57
N ALA A 157 -0.68 -16.99 3.78
CA ALA A 157 0.58 -17.04 3.05
C ALA A 157 1.77 -16.63 3.94
N GLY A 158 2.97 -17.03 3.52
CA GLY A 158 4.23 -16.80 4.22
C GLY A 158 4.84 -18.08 4.80
N VAL A 159 6.11 -18.01 5.21
CA VAL A 159 6.87 -19.17 5.71
C VAL A 159 6.37 -19.66 7.07
N SER A 160 6.63 -20.93 7.38
CA SER A 160 6.19 -21.61 8.62
C SER A 160 6.67 -20.97 9.92
N ASN A 161 7.76 -20.17 9.87
CA ASN A 161 8.31 -19.48 11.03
C ASN A 161 7.41 -18.36 11.57
N PHE A 162 6.43 -17.92 10.77
CA PHE A 162 5.34 -17.11 11.29
C PHE A 162 4.36 -17.98 12.10
N PHE A 163 3.77 -17.44 13.16
CA PHE A 163 2.70 -18.12 13.87
C PHE A 163 1.46 -18.31 12.99
N LYS A 164 0.68 -19.37 13.27
CA LYS A 164 -0.51 -19.67 12.49
C LYS A 164 -1.62 -18.64 12.74
N TYR A 165 -1.77 -18.21 13.99
CA TYR A 165 -2.81 -17.29 14.42
C TYR A 165 -2.24 -16.06 15.12
N TYR A 166 -2.92 -14.94 14.92
CA TYR A 166 -2.76 -13.72 15.70
C TYR A 166 -4.12 -13.28 16.24
N SER A 167 -4.27 -13.23 17.56
CA SER A 167 -5.49 -12.78 18.24
C SER A 167 -5.23 -11.43 18.90
N PHE A 168 -6.22 -10.55 18.91
CA PHE A 168 -6.10 -9.20 19.50
C PHE A 168 -7.15 -8.96 20.56
N SER A 169 -6.76 -8.26 21.62
CA SER A 169 -7.68 -7.77 22.65
C SER A 169 -8.68 -6.77 22.06
N GLY A 170 -9.88 -6.68 22.66
CA GLY A 170 -10.93 -5.75 22.21
C GLY A 170 -10.52 -4.28 22.23
N ASN A 171 -9.70 -3.90 23.22
CA ASN A 171 -9.14 -2.55 23.37
C ASN A 171 -7.79 -2.37 22.64
N ARG A 172 -7.36 -3.35 21.83
CA ARG A 172 -6.23 -3.22 20.89
C ARG A 172 -4.86 -2.96 21.51
N SER A 173 -4.71 -3.22 22.81
CA SER A 173 -3.45 -3.02 23.55
C SER A 173 -2.62 -4.30 23.72
N LEU A 174 -3.24 -5.46 23.48
CA LEU A 174 -2.62 -6.78 23.58
C LEU A 174 -2.88 -7.61 22.32
N PHE A 175 -1.91 -8.47 21.99
CA PHE A 175 -2.04 -9.53 20.99
C PHE A 175 -1.52 -10.87 21.54
N ALA A 176 -1.87 -11.97 20.89
CA ALA A 176 -1.24 -13.27 21.06
C ALA A 176 -0.81 -13.79 19.70
N ASN A 177 0.32 -14.50 19.64
CA ASN A 177 0.77 -15.23 18.47
C ASN A 177 0.86 -16.72 18.82
N SER A 178 0.17 -17.57 18.06
CA SER A 178 -0.06 -18.96 18.50
C SER A 178 -0.24 -19.93 17.34
N THR A 179 -0.14 -21.22 17.66
CA THR A 179 -0.56 -22.33 16.79
C THR A 179 -2.03 -22.71 17.02
N VAL A 180 -2.68 -22.13 18.04
CA VAL A 180 -4.09 -22.35 18.42
C VAL A 180 -4.84 -21.02 18.41
N ALA A 181 -6.04 -20.98 17.82
CA ALA A 181 -6.79 -19.74 17.64
C ALA A 181 -7.33 -19.15 18.95
N SER A 182 -7.65 -20.00 19.94
CA SER A 182 -8.23 -19.62 21.23
C SER A 182 -7.20 -19.13 22.26
N THR A 183 -5.97 -18.80 21.85
CA THR A 183 -4.97 -18.26 22.76
C THR A 183 -5.33 -16.81 23.11
N GLU A 184 -5.46 -16.53 24.40
CA GLU A 184 -5.78 -15.21 24.93
C GLU A 184 -4.63 -14.22 24.69
N PRO A 185 -4.91 -12.99 24.22
CA PRO A 185 -3.92 -11.92 24.06
C PRO A 185 -3.21 -11.54 25.36
N ASP A 186 -1.88 -11.64 25.38
CA ASP A 186 -1.04 -11.38 26.55
C ASP A 186 0.22 -10.52 26.27
N GLN A 187 0.56 -10.31 25.00
CA GLN A 187 1.72 -9.52 24.59
C GLN A 187 1.32 -8.07 24.27
N GLY A 188 2.06 -7.10 24.82
CA GLY A 188 1.80 -5.68 24.60
C GLY A 188 2.03 -5.21 23.15
N CYS A 189 1.09 -4.44 22.62
CA CYS A 189 1.19 -3.72 21.36
C CYS A 189 0.60 -2.31 21.45
N TYR A 190 0.89 -1.49 20.44
CA TYR A 190 0.28 -0.18 20.25
C TYR A 190 -0.25 -0.03 18.83
N GLU A 191 -1.30 0.78 18.70
CA GLU A 191 -1.92 1.07 17.41
C GLU A 191 -1.07 2.02 16.56
N LEU A 192 -1.16 1.84 15.24
CA LEU A 192 -0.62 2.80 14.27
C LEU A 192 -1.73 3.71 13.77
N GLY A 193 -1.50 5.03 13.83
CA GLY A 193 -2.41 6.06 13.32
C GLY A 193 -3.86 5.84 13.74
N ASN A 194 -4.78 5.98 12.78
CA ASN A 194 -6.22 5.72 12.98
C ASN A 194 -6.54 4.23 12.91
N SER A 195 -5.89 3.43 13.76
CA SER A 195 -6.09 1.98 13.88
C SER A 195 -5.76 1.17 12.62
N ILE A 196 -4.93 1.70 11.72
CA ILE A 196 -4.57 1.08 10.43
C ILE A 196 -3.64 -0.14 10.57
N GLY A 197 -3.12 -0.37 11.77
CA GLY A 197 -2.13 -1.39 12.05
C GLY A 197 -1.76 -1.42 13.52
N PHE A 198 -0.80 -2.27 13.86
CA PHE A 198 -0.21 -2.34 15.18
C PHE A 198 1.29 -2.62 15.09
N LYS A 199 2.00 -2.31 16.17
CA LYS A 199 3.37 -2.79 16.43
C LYS A 199 3.46 -3.40 17.82
N SER A 200 4.27 -4.44 17.96
CA SER A 200 4.60 -4.97 19.28
C SER A 200 5.42 -3.93 20.06
N ASN A 201 5.32 -3.93 21.39
CA ASN A 201 6.03 -2.94 22.23
C ASN A 201 7.56 -3.03 22.15
N ASN A 202 8.10 -4.14 21.66
CA ASN A 202 9.54 -4.33 21.37
C ASN A 202 9.91 -4.02 19.91
N ASP A 203 8.97 -3.50 19.12
CA ASP A 203 9.09 -3.15 17.70
C ASP A 203 9.55 -4.30 16.77
N ILE A 204 9.53 -5.55 17.22
CA ILE A 204 9.94 -6.70 16.39
C ILE A 204 8.88 -7.02 15.33
N LEU A 205 7.61 -6.80 15.65
CA LEU A 205 6.47 -7.19 14.84
C LEU A 205 5.67 -5.97 14.42
N MET A 206 5.22 -5.95 13.17
CA MET A 206 4.28 -4.97 12.66
C MET A 206 3.21 -5.67 11.83
N GLY A 207 1.94 -5.33 12.09
CA GLY A 207 0.82 -5.70 11.24
C GLY A 207 0.16 -4.46 10.63
N ILE A 208 -0.20 -4.53 9.36
CA ILE A 208 -0.97 -3.49 8.67
C ILE A 208 -2.29 -4.10 8.23
N PHE A 209 -3.40 -3.52 8.64
CA PHE A 209 -4.72 -3.97 8.27
C PHE A 209 -5.15 -3.32 6.96
N VAL A 210 -5.58 -4.12 6.00
CA VAL A 210 -5.90 -3.66 4.64
C VAL A 210 -7.25 -4.23 4.20
N PRO A 211 -8.07 -3.47 3.47
CA PRO A 211 -9.33 -3.98 2.94
C PRO A 211 -9.11 -5.01 1.82
N SER A 212 -8.02 -4.87 1.08
CA SER A 212 -7.58 -5.73 -0.02
C SER A 212 -6.06 -5.72 -0.15
N TRP A 213 -5.49 -6.69 -0.85
CA TRP A 213 -4.08 -6.68 -1.22
C TRP A 213 -3.81 -7.47 -2.51
N LYS A 214 -3.11 -6.88 -3.47
CA LYS A 214 -2.76 -7.49 -4.77
C LYS A 214 -3.98 -8.09 -5.49
N GLY A 215 -5.12 -7.40 -5.40
CA GLY A 215 -6.40 -7.83 -5.97
C GLY A 215 -7.20 -8.81 -5.13
N ASP A 216 -6.67 -9.35 -4.02
CA ASP A 216 -7.43 -10.20 -3.10
C ASP A 216 -8.12 -9.37 -2.01
N ALA A 217 -9.46 -9.31 -2.06
CA ALA A 217 -10.30 -8.61 -1.09
C ALA A 217 -10.50 -9.38 0.23
N ASN A 218 -10.02 -10.62 0.35
CA ASN A 218 -10.12 -11.42 1.57
C ASN A 218 -8.91 -11.26 2.50
N VAL A 219 -7.83 -10.67 2.01
CA VAL A 219 -6.70 -10.28 2.85
C VAL A 219 -7.16 -9.23 3.85
N LYS A 220 -6.75 -9.40 5.11
CA LYS A 220 -7.09 -8.46 6.19
C LYS A 220 -5.89 -7.93 6.93
N MET A 221 -4.78 -8.68 6.98
CA MET A 221 -3.57 -8.23 7.65
C MET A 221 -2.32 -8.65 6.90
N LEU A 222 -1.43 -7.68 6.70
CA LEU A 222 -0.07 -7.84 6.20
C LEU A 222 0.88 -7.82 7.39
N LEU A 223 1.74 -8.83 7.52
CA LEU A 223 2.59 -9.00 8.70
C LEU A 223 4.07 -9.03 8.32
N ALA A 224 4.88 -8.24 9.02
CA ALA A 224 6.33 -8.25 8.94
C ALA A 224 6.94 -8.46 10.32
N ASN A 225 7.98 -9.31 10.39
CA ASN A 225 8.71 -9.62 11.61
C ASN A 225 10.21 -9.36 11.38
N LYS A 226 10.88 -8.65 12.29
CA LYS A 226 12.29 -8.27 12.15
C LYS A 226 13.24 -9.48 12.03
N ASN A 227 12.84 -10.62 12.61
CA ASN A 227 13.64 -11.83 12.65
C ASN A 227 13.33 -12.82 11.51
N ILE A 228 12.43 -12.46 10.60
CA ILE A 228 12.05 -13.28 9.44
C ILE A 228 12.27 -12.44 8.18
N SER A 229 13.06 -12.96 7.23
CA SER A 229 13.41 -12.26 5.98
C SER A 229 12.26 -12.10 4.98
N THR A 230 11.15 -12.77 5.22
CA THR A 230 9.97 -12.75 4.35
C THR A 230 8.78 -12.10 5.08
N VAL A 231 7.66 -12.00 4.38
CA VAL A 231 6.41 -11.45 4.91
C VAL A 231 5.31 -12.50 4.95
N ALA A 232 4.24 -12.23 5.67
CA ALA A 232 3.08 -13.11 5.76
C ALA A 232 1.76 -12.35 5.59
N ILE A 233 0.73 -13.07 5.15
CA ILE A 233 -0.62 -12.56 4.88
C ILE A 233 -1.62 -13.35 5.72
N TYR A 234 -2.60 -12.64 6.28
CA TYR A 234 -3.63 -13.21 7.12
C TYR A 234 -5.03 -12.72 6.73
N LYS A 235 -6.04 -13.54 7.05
CA LYS A 235 -7.47 -13.24 6.94
C LYS A 235 -8.14 -13.41 8.31
N TYR A 236 -9.39 -12.98 8.45
CA TYR A 236 -10.20 -13.31 9.64
C TYR A 236 -10.31 -14.82 9.82
N TYR A 237 -10.16 -15.26 11.07
CA TYR A 237 -10.49 -16.61 11.51
C TYR A 237 -11.96 -16.63 11.96
N ASN A 238 -12.72 -17.59 11.44
CA ASN A 238 -14.12 -17.83 11.78
C ASN A 238 -14.25 -19.01 12.74
#